data_AF-A0A7U6QLX8-F1
#
_entry.id   AF-A0A7U6QLX8-F1
#
_cell.length_a   1.000
_cell.length_b   1.000
_cell.length_c   1.000
_cell.angle_alpha   90.00
_cell.angle_beta   90.00
_cell.angle_gamma   90.00
#
_symmetry.space_group_name_H-M   'P 1'
#
loop_
_entity.id
_entity.type
_entity.pdbx_description
1 polymer ?
#
loop_
_entity_poly.entity_id
_entity_poly.type
_entity_poly.pdbx_seq_one_letter_code
_entity_poly.pdbx_strand_id
1 'polypeptide(L)'
;MYGKTNAFPNAAEVAVTGVIGRQANSLDGKYVSKNGVKVAPNTGVIIINFDAGNIAGKTLVLTPEINILNNQQVIQWVCSGTIGKDKLPTSCQS
;
A
#
# COMPACT_ATOMS: atom_id res chain seq x y z
N MET A 1 -3.97 -5.51 11.27
CA MET A 1 -2.74 -5.09 11.97
C MET A 1 -2.66 -3.56 11.95
N TYR A 2 -3.21 -2.90 12.98
CA TYR A 2 -2.84 -1.54 13.36
C TYR A 2 -2.39 -1.67 14.82
N GLY A 3 -1.08 -1.78 15.01
CA GLY A 3 -0.48 -2.09 16.29
C GLY A 3 -0.05 -0.81 17.03
N LYS A 4 -0.75 -0.51 18.13
CA LYS A 4 -0.20 0.09 19.36
C LYS A 4 0.20 1.58 19.41
N THR A 5 0.20 2.37 18.33
CA THR A 5 0.63 3.80 18.39
C THR A 5 -0.35 4.85 17.86
N ASN A 6 -1.56 4.49 17.41
CA ASN A 6 -2.53 5.42 16.81
C ASN A 6 -1.91 6.34 15.73
N ALA A 7 -0.91 5.85 15.02
CA ALA A 7 -0.14 6.62 14.06
C ALA A 7 0.15 5.79 12.81
N PHE A 8 0.26 6.48 11.67
CA PHE A 8 0.89 5.91 10.49
C PHE A 8 2.37 5.64 10.73
N PRO A 9 2.95 4.67 10.02
CA PRO A 9 4.34 4.34 10.19
C PRO A 9 5.24 5.50 9.78
N ASN A 10 6.27 5.77 10.57
CA ASN A 10 7.24 6.82 10.27
C ASN A 10 8.32 6.34 9.28
N ALA A 11 9.23 7.25 8.90
CA ALA A 11 10.31 6.98 7.94
C ALA A 11 11.25 5.83 8.37
N ALA A 12 11.55 5.69 9.66
CA ALA A 12 12.43 4.63 10.15
C ALA A 12 11.75 3.25 10.06
N GLU A 13 10.43 3.19 10.28
CA GLU A 13 9.66 1.95 10.21
C GLU A 13 9.48 1.44 8.77
N VAL A 14 9.29 2.35 7.81
CA VAL A 14 9.13 2.02 6.38
C VAL A 14 10.45 1.90 5.60
N ALA A 15 11.58 2.25 6.21
CA ALA A 15 12.90 2.02 5.61
C ALA A 15 13.12 0.52 5.33
N VAL A 16 13.95 0.18 4.34
CA VAL A 16 14.23 -1.24 3.99
C VAL A 16 14.87 -2.04 5.13
N THR A 17 15.43 -1.38 6.13
CA THR A 17 15.93 -1.97 7.38
C THR A 17 14.94 -1.90 8.53
N GLY A 18 13.82 -1.19 8.36
CA GLY A 18 12.76 -1.01 9.33
C GLY A 18 11.82 -2.20 9.42
N VAL A 19 10.98 -2.22 10.46
CA VAL A 19 10.07 -3.35 10.72
C VAL A 19 9.03 -3.56 9.61
N ILE A 20 8.51 -2.48 9.02
CA ILE A 20 7.51 -2.54 7.93
C ILE A 20 8.20 -2.63 6.58
N GLY A 21 9.23 -1.82 6.35
CA GLY A 21 9.91 -1.80 5.06
C GLY A 21 10.60 -3.12 4.72
N ARG A 22 11.16 -3.85 5.70
CA ARG A 22 11.69 -5.22 5.48
C ARG A 22 10.61 -6.18 5.00
N GLN A 23 9.44 -6.15 5.63
CA GLN A 23 8.32 -7.01 5.26
C GLN A 23 7.81 -6.66 3.87
N ALA A 24 7.57 -5.38 3.59
CA ALA A 24 7.16 -4.92 2.27
C ALA A 24 8.18 -5.30 1.18
N ASN A 25 9.48 -5.16 1.46
CA ASN A 25 10.54 -5.52 0.52
C ASN A 25 10.58 -7.02 0.21
N SER A 26 10.21 -7.86 1.18
CA SER A 26 10.13 -9.32 1.00
C SER A 26 8.88 -9.80 0.24
N LEU A 27 7.90 -8.93 0.03
CA LEU A 27 6.71 -9.28 -0.76
C LEU A 27 7.09 -9.32 -2.24
N ASP A 28 7.23 -10.55 -2.71
CA ASP A 28 7.47 -10.93 -4.10
C ASP A 28 6.42 -11.98 -4.48
N GLY A 29 6.00 -12.01 -5.74
CA GLY A 29 5.00 -12.95 -6.20
C GLY A 29 4.93 -12.99 -7.71
N LYS A 30 4.12 -13.91 -8.25
CA LYS A 30 4.03 -14.19 -9.70
C LYS A 30 3.90 -12.95 -10.59
N TYR A 31 3.26 -11.89 -10.10
CA TYR A 31 3.04 -10.65 -10.85
C TYR A 31 3.61 -9.40 -10.17
N VAL A 32 4.02 -9.50 -8.90
CA VAL A 32 4.50 -8.36 -8.12
C VAL A 32 6.01 -8.34 -8.26
N SER A 33 6.56 -7.19 -8.62
CA SER A 33 8.00 -7.09 -8.82
C SER A 33 8.76 -7.39 -7.53
N LYS A 34 9.96 -7.97 -7.66
CA LYS A 34 10.89 -8.05 -6.53
C LYS A 34 11.12 -6.66 -5.95
N ASN A 35 10.99 -6.51 -4.64
CA ASN A 35 11.03 -5.20 -3.95
C ASN A 35 9.95 -4.20 -4.42
N GLY A 36 8.88 -4.71 -5.04
CA GLY A 36 7.85 -3.93 -5.72
C GLY A 36 6.81 -3.32 -4.79
N VAL A 37 6.77 -3.75 -3.52
CA VAL A 37 5.87 -3.20 -2.50
C VAL A 37 6.60 -2.18 -1.63
N LYS A 38 6.00 -1.01 -1.46
CA LYS A 38 6.50 0.08 -0.60
C LYS A 38 5.37 0.66 0.23
N VAL A 39 5.69 1.14 1.43
CA VAL A 39 4.77 1.89 2.29
C VAL A 39 5.31 3.30 2.46
N ALA A 40 4.48 4.31 2.21
CA ALA A 40 4.85 5.70 2.36
C ALA A 40 4.83 6.10 3.84
N PRO A 41 5.85 6.85 4.31
CA PRO A 41 5.90 7.30 5.69
C PRO A 41 4.77 8.30 5.97
N ASN A 42 4.32 8.34 7.21
CA ASN A 42 3.35 9.30 7.77
C ASN A 42 1.96 9.29 7.12
N THR A 43 1.74 8.49 6.08
CA THR A 43 0.48 8.41 5.32
C THR A 43 -0.06 7.00 5.22
N GLY A 44 0.79 5.98 5.40
CA GLY A 44 0.38 4.57 5.29
C GLY A 44 -0.02 4.13 3.88
N VAL A 45 0.19 4.98 2.85
CA VAL A 45 -0.09 4.64 1.46
C VAL A 45 0.79 3.47 1.04
N ILE A 46 0.18 2.44 0.44
CA ILE A 46 0.89 1.25 -0.04
C ILE A 46 0.96 1.31 -1.56
N ILE A 47 2.16 1.15 -2.11
CA ILE A 47 2.42 1.17 -3.55
C ILE A 47 2.90 -0.22 -3.94
N ILE A 48 2.28 -0.82 -4.95
CA ILE A 48 2.59 -2.15 -5.47
C ILE A 48 2.89 -2.03 -6.95
N ASN A 49 4.10 -2.43 -7.35
CA ASN A 49 4.52 -2.50 -8.74
C ASN A 49 4.40 -3.92 -9.28
N PHE A 50 3.89 -4.04 -10.51
CA PHE A 50 3.77 -5.30 -11.22
C PHE A 50 4.76 -5.37 -12.38
N ASP A 51 5.42 -6.51 -12.59
CA ASP A 51 6.38 -6.72 -13.69
C ASP A 51 6.00 -7.86 -14.65
N ALA A 52 4.89 -8.56 -14.40
CA ALA A 52 4.44 -9.65 -15.26
C ALA A 52 2.93 -9.62 -15.57
N GLY A 53 2.55 -10.36 -16.61
CA GLY A 53 1.17 -10.47 -17.08
C GLY A 53 0.64 -9.21 -17.78
N ASN A 54 -0.68 -9.14 -17.97
CA ASN A 54 -1.34 -8.04 -18.68
C ASN A 54 -1.29 -6.68 -17.93
N ILE A 55 -0.77 -6.68 -16.70
CA ILE A 55 -0.57 -5.48 -15.88
C ILE A 55 0.92 -5.19 -15.63
N ALA A 56 1.84 -5.84 -16.36
CA ALA A 56 3.26 -5.56 -16.27
C ALA A 56 3.56 -4.07 -16.52
N GLY A 57 4.47 -3.50 -15.72
CA GLY A 57 4.81 -2.08 -15.73
C GLY A 57 3.73 -1.17 -15.14
N LYS A 58 2.66 -1.72 -14.56
CA LYS A 58 1.61 -0.95 -13.88
C LYS A 58 1.83 -0.90 -12.38
N THR A 59 1.17 0.06 -11.75
CA THR A 59 1.23 0.31 -10.32
C THR A 59 -0.18 0.36 -9.75
N LEU A 60 -0.37 -0.30 -8.61
CA LEU A 60 -1.52 -0.14 -7.73
C LEU A 60 -1.12 0.71 -6.53
N VAL A 61 -1.93 1.70 -6.20
CA VAL A 61 -1.76 2.55 -5.03
C VAL A 61 -2.98 2.37 -4.12
N LEU A 62 -2.74 1.93 -2.89
CA LEU A 62 -3.75 1.77 -1.83
C LEU A 62 -3.60 2.93 -0.85
N THR A 63 -4.59 3.81 -0.82
CA THR A 63 -4.63 4.97 0.09
C THR A 63 -5.60 4.67 1.23
N PRO A 64 -5.16 4.74 2.49
CA PRO A 64 -6.08 4.60 3.62
C PRO A 64 -6.91 5.89 3.75
N GLU A 65 -8.22 5.74 3.83
CA GLU A 65 -9.12 6.82 4.21
C GLU A 65 -9.41 6.76 5.70
N ILE A 66 -9.11 7.86 6.40
CA ILE A 66 -9.22 7.94 7.86
C ILE A 66 -10.53 8.63 8.26
N ASN A 67 -11.17 8.11 9.30
CA ASN A 67 -12.28 8.81 9.93
C ASN A 67 -11.79 10.10 10.60
N ILE A 68 -12.00 11.25 9.98
CA ILE A 68 -11.58 12.55 10.52
C ILE A 68 -12.32 12.97 11.79
N LEU A 69 -13.49 12.39 12.08
CA LEU A 69 -14.25 12.72 13.31
C LEU A 69 -13.58 12.14 14.56
N ASN A 70 -12.85 11.03 14.42
CA ASN A 70 -12.15 10.39 15.52
C ASN A 70 -10.63 10.26 15.29
N ASN A 71 -10.10 10.53 14.10
CA ASN A 71 -8.69 10.35 13.71
C ASN A 71 -8.07 8.98 14.09
N GLN A 72 -8.90 7.96 14.31
CA GLN A 72 -8.50 6.77 15.06
C GLN A 72 -8.53 5.47 14.25
N GLN A 73 -9.22 5.42 13.11
CA GLN A 73 -9.31 4.20 12.29
C GLN A 73 -9.38 4.49 10.79
N VAL A 74 -8.76 3.59 10.01
CA VAL A 74 -9.01 3.47 8.57
C VAL A 74 -10.45 3.01 8.38
N ILE A 75 -11.27 3.82 7.70
CA ILE A 75 -12.65 3.45 7.37
C ILE A 75 -12.67 2.59 6.11
N GLN A 76 -11.85 2.95 5.13
CA GLN A 76 -11.75 2.23 3.86
C GLN A 76 -10.39 2.43 3.20
N TRP A 77 -10.11 1.59 2.20
CA TRP A 77 -8.93 1.72 1.35
C TRP A 77 -9.39 2.08 -0.06
N VAL A 78 -8.81 3.14 -0.60
CA VAL A 78 -9.05 3.60 -1.97
C VAL A 78 -7.90 3.11 -2.84
N CYS A 79 -8.24 2.40 -3.91
CA CYS A 79 -7.32 1.90 -4.93
C CYS A 79 -7.22 2.88 -6.10
N SER A 80 -6.00 3.16 -6.52
CA SER A 80 -5.69 3.98 -7.68
C SER A 80 -4.38 3.51 -8.34
N GLY A 81 -3.73 4.35 -9.15
CA GLY A 81 -2.48 4.05 -9.84
C GLY A 81 -2.66 3.98 -11.35
N THR A 82 -1.79 3.24 -12.02
CA THR A 82 -1.77 3.11 -13.49
C THR A 82 -2.47 1.85 -13.99
N ILE A 83 -2.82 0.95 -13.05
CA ILE A 83 -3.68 -0.19 -13.34
C ILE A 83 -5.08 0.31 -13.74
N GLY A 84 -5.65 -0.25 -14.80
CA GLY A 84 -6.98 0.15 -15.29
C GLY A 84 -8.07 -0.09 -14.25
N LYS A 85 -9.08 0.79 -14.19
CA LYS A 85 -10.22 0.62 -13.27
C LYS A 85 -10.94 -0.73 -13.45
N ASP A 86 -10.93 -1.27 -14.67
CA ASP A 86 -11.47 -2.60 -14.99
C ASP A 86 -10.72 -3.77 -14.33
N LYS A 87 -9.53 -3.51 -13.78
CA LYS A 87 -8.71 -4.50 -13.04
C LYS A 87 -8.68 -4.24 -11.54
N LEU A 88 -9.30 -3.14 -11.07
CA LEU A 88 -9.40 -2.84 -9.65
C LEU A 88 -10.62 -3.55 -9.05
N PRO A 89 -10.53 -4.08 -7.81
CA PRO A 89 -11.71 -4.52 -7.07
C PRO A 89 -12.70 -3.36 -6.91
N THR A 90 -13.98 -3.58 -7.22
CA THR A 90 -15.03 -2.55 -7.07
C THR A 90 -15.11 -1.98 -5.66
N SER A 91 -14.78 -2.78 -4.65
CA SER A 91 -14.77 -2.40 -3.23
C SER A 91 -13.72 -1.34 -2.87
N CYS A 92 -12.82 -0.96 -3.77
CA CYS A 92 -11.83 0.09 -3.53
C CYS A 92 -11.73 1.11 -4.67
N GLN A 93 -12.72 1.21 -5.56
CA GLN A 93 -12.67 2.20 -6.67
C GLN A 93 -13.26 3.57 -6.32
N SER A 94 -13.90 3.67 -5.15
CA SER A 94 -14.60 4.86 -4.64
C SER A 94 -13.73 5.66 -3.68
#